data_AF-A0A4Z0JDM6-F1
#
_entry.id   AF-A0A4Z0JDM6-F1
#
_cell.length_a   1.000
_cell.length_b   1.000
_cell.length_c   1.000
_cell.angle_alpha   90.00
_cell.angle_beta   90.00
_cell.angle_gamma   90.00
#
_symmetry.space_group_name_H-M   'P 1'
#
loop_
_entity.id
_entity.type
_entity.pdbx_description
1 polymer ?
#
loop_
_entity_poly.entity_id
_entity_poly.type
_entity_poly.pdbx_seq_one_letter_code
_entity_poly.pdbx_strand_id
1 'polypeptide(L)'
;MTERQLIQEILNSEAIEYRFENVDEDSKEYTLLLKRQDKDVRAVETINDEIKKYFQSANFDYKEELHPEGTDEDIRLVIKRNNGAK
;
A
#
# COMPACT_ATOMS: atom_id res chain seq x y z
N MET A 1 -2.47 -6.56 -17.29
CA MET A 1 -2.65 -6.38 -15.85
C MET A 1 -3.04 -4.93 -15.61
N THR A 2 -4.09 -4.71 -14.83
CA THR A 2 -4.44 -3.36 -14.35
C THR A 2 -3.53 -2.95 -13.19
N GLU A 3 -3.40 -1.66 -12.93
CA GLU A 3 -2.65 -1.14 -11.77
C GLU A 3 -3.17 -1.79 -10.47
N ARG A 4 -4.49 -1.93 -10.34
CA ARG A 4 -5.14 -2.61 -9.22
C ARG A 4 -4.68 -4.05 -9.04
N GLN A 5 -4.59 -4.84 -10.12
CA GLN A 5 -4.08 -6.22 -10.00
C GLN A 5 -2.63 -6.24 -9.51
N LEU A 6 -1.78 -5.34 -10.00
CA LEU A 6 -0.40 -5.27 -9.56
C LEU A 6 -0.28 -4.90 -8.08
N ILE A 7 -1.12 -3.97 -7.61
CA ILE A 7 -1.22 -3.60 -6.18
C ILE A 7 -1.61 -4.82 -5.34
N GLN A 8 -2.62 -5.57 -5.79
CA GLN A 8 -3.07 -6.78 -5.10
C GLN A 8 -1.98 -7.83 -5.03
N GLU A 9 -1.21 -8.04 -6.10
CA GLU A 9 -0.08 -8.98 -6.13
C GLU A 9 1.05 -8.54 -5.18
N ILE A 10 1.39 -7.24 -5.15
CA ILE A 10 2.40 -6.69 -4.24
C ILE A 10 2.01 -6.92 -2.78
N LEU A 11 0.73 -6.75 -2.47
CA LEU A 11 0.18 -6.87 -1.11
C LEU A 11 -0.33 -8.28 -0.79
N ASN A 12 -0.17 -9.24 -1.70
CA ASN A 12 -0.56 -10.63 -1.50
C ASN A 12 0.44 -11.32 -0.56
N SER A 13 0.39 -10.95 0.72
CA SER A 13 1.26 -11.47 1.77
C SER A 13 0.43 -11.94 2.96
N GLU A 14 0.89 -13.00 3.60
CA GLU A 14 0.29 -13.50 4.84
C GLU A 14 0.49 -12.55 6.04
N ALA A 15 1.39 -11.59 5.93
CA ALA A 15 1.78 -10.66 6.97
C ALA A 15 0.78 -9.52 7.21
N ILE A 16 0.01 -9.17 6.18
CA ILE A 16 -0.85 -7.99 6.19
C ILE A 16 -2.24 -8.34 5.67
N GLU A 17 -3.22 -7.62 6.18
CA GLU A 17 -4.52 -7.49 5.52
C GLU A 17 -4.62 -6.07 4.98
N TYR A 18 -5.13 -5.93 3.77
CA TYR A 18 -5.30 -4.62 3.15
C TYR A 18 -6.73 -4.47 2.62
N ARG A 19 -7.22 -3.24 2.64
CA ARG A 19 -8.45 -2.86 1.96
C ARG A 19 -8.26 -1.57 1.18
N PHE A 20 -8.96 -1.45 0.07
CA PHE A 20 -9.05 -0.18 -0.66
C PHE A 20 -10.04 0.72 0.07
N GLU A 21 -9.56 1.87 0.53
CA GLU A 21 -10.41 2.93 1.07
C GLU A 21 -10.95 3.81 -0.06
N ASN A 22 -10.09 4.13 -1.04
CA ASN A 22 -10.47 4.92 -2.20
C ASN A 22 -9.73 4.45 -3.46
N VAL A 23 -10.42 4.49 -4.60
CA VAL A 23 -9.93 4.06 -5.90
C VAL A 23 -10.33 5.13 -6.91
N ASP A 24 -9.37 5.99 -7.27
CA ASP A 24 -9.53 6.97 -8.34
C ASP A 24 -8.86 6.43 -9.61
N GLU A 25 -9.65 5.79 -10.46
CA GLU A 25 -9.16 5.23 -11.72
C GLU A 25 -8.79 6.31 -12.76
N ASP A 26 -9.34 7.51 -12.66
CA ASP A 26 -9.06 8.64 -13.56
C ASP A 26 -7.68 9.23 -13.26
N SER A 27 -7.42 9.50 -11.97
CA SER A 27 -6.14 10.01 -11.47
C SER A 27 -5.09 8.93 -11.26
N LYS A 28 -5.45 7.65 -11.44
CA LYS A 28 -4.63 6.46 -11.14
C LYS A 28 -4.06 6.49 -9.72
N GLU A 29 -4.90 6.92 -8.79
CA GLU A 29 -4.56 7.10 -7.38
C GLU A 29 -5.38 6.13 -6.53
N TYR A 30 -4.71 5.41 -5.65
CA TYR A 30 -5.32 4.37 -4.83
C TYR A 30 -4.94 4.62 -3.38
N THR A 31 -5.95 4.68 -2.52
CA THR A 31 -5.76 4.75 -1.07
C THR A 31 -6.09 3.40 -0.45
N LEU A 32 -5.14 2.86 0.29
CA LEU A 32 -5.23 1.57 0.96
C LEU A 32 -5.06 1.77 2.46
N LEU A 33 -5.77 0.95 3.22
CA LEU A 33 -5.57 0.80 4.66
C LEU A 33 -5.03 -0.60 4.89
N LEU A 34 -3.90 -0.69 5.59
CA LEU A 34 -3.19 -1.92 5.86
C LEU A 34 -3.18 -2.17 7.36
N LYS A 35 -3.50 -3.39 7.74
CA LYS A 35 -3.45 -3.87 9.11
C LYS A 35 -2.51 -5.06 9.17
N ARG A 36 -1.54 -5.00 10.08
CA ARG A 36 -0.65 -6.13 10.36
C ARG A 36 -1.48 -7.26 10.97
N GLN A 37 -1.28 -8.48 10.48
CA GLN A 37 -1.92 -9.66 11.05
C GLN A 37 -1.25 -10.05 12.38
N ASP A 38 -2.01 -10.53 13.36
CA ASP A 38 -1.51 -10.91 14.70
C ASP A 38 -0.35 -11.91 14.68
N LYS A 39 -0.28 -12.75 13.64
CA LYS A 39 0.79 -13.74 13.47
C LYS A 39 2.14 -13.13 13.07
N ASP A 40 2.16 -11.86 12.67
CA ASP A 40 3.38 -11.16 12.29
C ASP A 40 3.96 -10.35 13.45
N VAL A 41 5.10 -10.81 13.96
CA VAL A 41 5.80 -10.18 15.09
C VAL A 41 6.69 -9.02 14.67
N ARG A 42 6.84 -8.74 13.37
CA ARG A 42 7.68 -7.66 12.86
C ARG A 42 7.04 -6.31 13.16
N ALA A 43 7.88 -5.28 13.34
CA ALA A 43 7.39 -3.92 13.51
C ALA A 43 6.65 -3.44 12.26
N VAL A 44 5.61 -2.62 12.45
CA VAL A 44 4.84 -2.01 11.36
C VAL A 44 5.77 -1.26 10.39
N GLU A 45 6.78 -0.56 10.92
CA GLU A 45 7.81 0.14 10.13
C GLU A 45 8.56 -0.81 9.18
N THR A 46 8.94 -2.00 9.65
CA THR A 46 9.65 -2.99 8.83
C THR A 46 8.79 -3.48 7.67
N ILE A 47 7.53 -3.78 7.96
CA ILE A 47 6.56 -4.20 6.95
C ILE A 47 6.33 -3.07 5.94
N ASN A 48 6.17 -1.84 6.42
CA ASN A 48 6.01 -0.65 5.58
C ASN A 48 7.21 -0.46 4.62
N ASP A 49 8.45 -0.57 5.12
CA ASP A 49 9.65 -0.46 4.30
C ASP A 49 9.74 -1.53 3.21
N GLU A 50 9.32 -2.78 3.50
CA GLU A 50 9.24 -3.83 2.48
C GLU A 50 8.22 -3.49 1.39
N ILE A 51 7.01 -3.08 1.80
CA ILE A 51 5.93 -2.69 0.91
C ILE A 51 6.34 -1.51 0.01
N LYS A 52 6.98 -0.50 0.60
CA LYS A 52 7.54 0.65 -0.12
C LYS A 52 8.49 0.23 -1.24
N LYS A 53 9.41 -0.71 -0.97
CA LYS A 53 10.36 -1.21 -1.97
C LYS A 53 9.65 -1.91 -3.13
N TYR A 54 8.60 -2.69 -2.86
CA TYR A 54 7.82 -3.33 -3.91
C TYR A 54 7.09 -2.31 -4.78
N PHE A 55 6.44 -1.30 -4.18
CA PHE A 55 5.76 -0.25 -4.94
C PHE A 55 6.71 0.64 -5.75
N GLN A 56 7.86 1.01 -5.18
CA GLN A 56 8.89 1.76 -5.90
C GLN A 56 9.43 0.96 -7.08
N SER A 57 9.67 -0.34 -6.91
CA SER A 57 10.10 -1.24 -8.00
C SER A 57 9.04 -1.36 -9.11
N ALA A 58 7.76 -1.22 -8.74
CA ALA A 58 6.63 -1.22 -9.66
C ALA A 58 6.29 0.16 -10.25
N ASN A 59 7.15 1.17 -10.03
CA ASN A 59 7.01 2.53 -10.54
C ASN A 59 5.74 3.26 -10.05
N PHE A 60 5.38 3.03 -8.78
CA PHE A 60 4.37 3.83 -8.08
C PHE A 60 5.04 4.88 -7.21
N ASP A 61 4.48 6.08 -7.23
CA ASP A 61 4.68 7.05 -6.15
C ASP A 61 3.96 6.54 -4.90
N TYR A 62 4.55 6.84 -3.75
CA TYR A 62 4.23 6.20 -2.49
C TYR A 62 4.19 7.25 -1.37
N LYS A 63 3.09 7.31 -0.63
CA LYS A 63 2.93 8.13 0.56
C LYS A 63 2.30 7.31 1.68
N GLU A 64 3.10 7.04 2.71
CA GLU A 64 2.70 6.33 3.91
C GLU A 64 2.31 7.27 5.06
N GLU A 65 1.36 6.82 5.87
CA GLU A 65 1.02 7.36 7.18
C GLU A 65 0.94 6.17 8.15
N LEU A 66 1.86 6.12 9.12
CA LEU A 66 1.88 5.10 10.16
C LEU A 66 0.92 5.52 11.28
N HIS A 67 0.11 4.58 11.76
CA HIS A 67 -0.92 4.79 12.77
C HIS A 67 -1.86 5.96 12.43
N PRO A 68 -2.58 5.89 11.29
CA PRO A 68 -3.51 6.93 10.87
C PRO A 68 -4.56 7.22 11.95
N GLU A 69 -4.81 8.49 12.22
CA GLU A 69 -5.84 8.88 13.20
C GLU A 69 -7.25 8.55 12.67
N GLY A 70 -8.10 8.01 13.55
CA GLY A 70 -9.50 7.74 13.23
C GLY A 70 -9.75 6.43 12.47
N THR A 71 -8.75 5.56 12.33
CA THR A 71 -8.90 4.21 11.78
C THR A 71 -8.23 3.16 12.68
N ASP A 72 -8.62 1.88 12.55
CA ASP A 72 -8.09 0.77 13.37
C ASP A 72 -6.89 0.07 12.68
N GLU A 73 -6.35 0.72 11.65
CA GLU A 73 -5.32 0.15 10.79
C GLU A 73 -3.96 0.72 11.15
N ASP A 74 -2.93 -0.07 10.87
CA ASP A 74 -1.56 0.28 11.24
C ASP A 74 -0.94 1.25 10.25
N ILE A 75 -1.35 1.20 8.98
CA ILE A 75 -0.77 2.02 7.91
C ILE A 75 -1.88 2.48 6.96
N ARG A 76 -1.91 3.77 6.66
CA ARG A 76 -2.63 4.30 5.50
C ARG A 76 -1.63 4.58 4.40
N LEU A 77 -1.90 4.04 3.22
CA LEU A 77 -1.04 4.11 2.07
C LEU A 77 -1.76 4.76 0.90
N VAL A 78 -1.24 5.87 0.41
CA VAL A 78 -1.66 6.47 -0.85
C VAL A 78 -0.60 6.18 -1.89
N ILE A 79 -0.99 5.48 -2.96
CA ILE A 79 -0.13 5.19 -4.10
C ILE A 79 -0.70 5.79 -5.37
N LYS A 80 0.20 6.26 -6.22
CA LYS A 80 -0.14 6.82 -7.52
C LYS A 80 0.76 6.24 -8.58
N ARG A 81 0.19 5.82 -9.70
CA ARG A 81 1.03 5.35 -10.82
C ARG A 81 1.89 6.51 -11.29
N ASN A 82 3.21 6.41 -11.17
CA ASN A 82 4.09 7.39 -11.76
C ASN A 82 4.07 7.14 -13.27
N ASN A 83 3.18 7.82 -13.99
CA ASN A 83 3.24 7.90 -15.44
C ASN A 83 4.49 8.71 -15.77
N GLY A 84 5.64 8.05 -15.75
CA GLY A 84 6.90 8.62 -16.21
C GLY A 84 6.77 8.98 -17.69
N ALA A 85 6.27 10.19 -17.95
CA ALA A 85 6.72 10.96 -19.10
C ALA A 85 8.18 11.30 -18.82
N LYS A 86 9.08 10.40 -19.22
CA LYS A 86 10.43 10.79 -19.61
C LYS A 86 10.44 11.01 -21.11
#